data_AF-A0A5C7GN31-F1
#
_entry.id   AF-A0A5C7GN31-F1
#
_cell.length_a   1.000
_cell.length_b   1.000
_cell.length_c   1.000
_cell.angle_alpha   90.00
_cell.angle_beta   90.00
_cell.angle_gamma   90.00
#
_symmetry.space_group_name_H-M   'P 1'
#
loop_
_entity.id
_entity.type
_entity.pdbx_description
1 polymer ?
#
loop_
_entity_poly.entity_id
_entity_poly.type
_entity_poly.pdbx_seq_one_letter_code
_entity_poly.pdbx_strand_id
1 'polypeptide(L)'
;MKLYIYLLFILLGVGELTAQTFEVDGINYNILNATDVEVIAKAGYYTGNITVPATVNYDSSTYDVTTVGYEAFRDCSNLTSVVLPNSLTIIREYGFRNCRKITSLTIPDSVLLIERSAFLYCTKLVSINIPENLTTINYGTFSQCYELMSITIPESVTSIATYAFSGCSSLSTVNIFVVSPIAISIHMFWNLDLSLITLNVPSGSESAYASASVWQDFGSISILSTDTVKFTKTLKVYPNPVINELKVSGLDQPESFKIHDVLGNVVIKSEILNKESINLEGVVPGLYFLIFNDKDVIKFIKN
;
A
#
# COMPACT_ATOMS: atom_id res chain seq x y z
N MET A 1 -35.40 -4.88 -64.79
CA MET A 1 -34.98 -4.05 -63.64
C MET A 1 -34.41 -4.99 -62.58
N LYS A 2 -33.09 -5.21 -62.56
CA LYS A 2 -32.41 -6.04 -61.56
C LYS A 2 -31.64 -5.11 -60.62
N LEU A 3 -32.07 -5.07 -59.37
CA LEU A 3 -31.56 -4.23 -58.30
C LEU A 3 -30.26 -4.88 -57.77
N TYR A 4 -29.12 -4.21 -57.95
CA TYR A 4 -27.87 -4.62 -57.31
C TYR A 4 -27.80 -4.00 -55.92
N ILE A 5 -27.93 -4.84 -54.89
CA ILE A 5 -27.69 -4.47 -53.49
C ILE A 5 -26.18 -4.53 -53.26
N TYR A 6 -25.55 -3.38 -53.03
CA TYR A 6 -24.18 -3.32 -52.52
C TYR A 6 -24.19 -3.69 -51.04
N LEU A 7 -23.72 -4.90 -50.73
CA LEU A 7 -23.40 -5.27 -49.35
C LEU A 7 -22.10 -4.57 -48.96
N LEU A 8 -22.20 -3.53 -48.12
CA LEU A 8 -21.05 -2.89 -47.49
C LEU A 8 -20.51 -3.84 -46.43
N PHE A 9 -19.43 -4.57 -46.72
CA PHE A 9 -18.67 -5.29 -45.71
C PHE A 9 -17.90 -4.27 -44.88
N ILE A 10 -18.45 -3.88 -43.73
CA ILE A 10 -17.67 -3.24 -42.67
C ILE A 10 -16.76 -4.35 -42.14
N LEU A 11 -15.50 -4.32 -42.57
CA LEU A 11 -14.45 -5.13 -41.99
C LEU A 11 -14.21 -4.59 -40.57
N LEU A 12 -14.93 -5.13 -39.58
CA LEU A 12 -14.55 -4.99 -38.18
C LEU A 12 -13.25 -5.78 -38.03
N GLY A 13 -12.13 -5.10 -38.26
CA GLY A 13 -10.82 -5.60 -37.89
C GLY A 13 -10.82 -5.78 -36.39
N VAL A 14 -11.04 -7.01 -35.94
CA VAL A 14 -10.55 -7.45 -34.64
C VAL A 14 -9.03 -7.51 -34.76
N GLY A 15 -8.41 -6.34 -34.70
CA GLY A 15 -6.97 -6.25 -34.52
C GLY A 15 -6.65 -7.01 -33.24
N GLU A 16 -5.84 -8.04 -33.34
CA GLU A 16 -5.15 -8.58 -32.19
C GLU A 16 -4.50 -7.38 -31.48
N LEU A 17 -4.90 -7.10 -30.24
CA LEU A 17 -4.24 -6.11 -29.40
C LEU A 17 -2.84 -6.65 -29.11
N THR A 18 -1.91 -6.43 -30.03
CA THR A 18 -0.49 -6.52 -29.72
C THR A 18 -0.23 -5.51 -28.61
N ALA A 19 0.39 -5.96 -27.52
CA ALA A 19 0.79 -5.10 -26.41
C ALA A 19 1.56 -3.88 -26.95
N GLN A 20 0.92 -2.71 -26.91
CA GLN A 20 1.53 -1.46 -27.34
C GLN A 20 2.21 -0.85 -26.13
N THR A 21 3.54 -0.74 -26.22
CA THR A 21 4.36 -0.17 -25.14
C THR A 21 4.91 1.17 -25.56
N PHE A 22 5.12 2.05 -24.57
CA PHE A 22 5.69 3.38 -24.77
C PHE A 22 6.40 3.87 -23.51
N GLU A 23 7.22 4.91 -23.62
CA GLU A 23 7.93 5.52 -22.50
C GLU A 23 7.48 6.98 -22.32
N VAL A 24 7.22 7.38 -21.07
CA VAL A 24 7.03 8.78 -20.68
C VAL A 24 7.88 9.04 -19.45
N ASP A 25 8.69 10.11 -19.49
CA ASP A 25 9.56 10.54 -18.38
C ASP A 25 10.44 9.42 -17.79
N GLY A 26 10.93 8.51 -18.64
CA GLY A 26 11.79 7.39 -18.22
C GLY A 26 11.05 6.23 -17.56
N ILE A 27 9.72 6.21 -17.61
CA ILE A 27 8.87 5.11 -17.14
C ILE A 27 8.23 4.42 -18.36
N ASN A 28 8.33 3.09 -18.41
CA ASN A 28 7.73 2.30 -19.48
C ASN A 28 6.31 1.89 -19.11
N TYR A 29 5.42 1.94 -20.09
CA TYR A 29 4.02 1.61 -19.97
C TYR A 29 3.60 0.58 -21.02
N ASN A 30 2.57 -0.20 -20.70
CA ASN A 30 1.82 -1.01 -21.65
C ASN A 30 0.35 -0.58 -21.62
N ILE A 31 -0.26 -0.43 -22.80
CA ILE A 31 -1.69 -0.14 -22.92
C ILE A 31 -2.49 -1.39 -22.55
N LEU A 32 -3.34 -1.27 -21.53
CA LEU A 32 -4.24 -2.35 -21.11
C LEU A 32 -5.54 -2.33 -21.92
N ASN A 33 -6.09 -1.14 -22.13
CA ASN A 33 -7.36 -0.91 -22.82
C ASN A 33 -7.44 0.56 -23.32
N ALA A 34 -8.62 1.01 -23.73
CA ALA A 34 -8.82 2.34 -24.29
C ALA A 34 -8.54 3.51 -23.33
N THR A 35 -8.54 3.28 -22.01
CA THR A 35 -8.37 4.32 -20.98
C THR A 35 -7.19 4.08 -20.05
N ASP A 36 -6.72 2.83 -19.94
CA ASP A 36 -5.80 2.46 -18.87
C ASP A 36 -4.46 1.94 -19.39
N VAL A 37 -3.41 2.23 -18.62
CA VAL A 37 -2.06 1.68 -18.80
C VAL A 37 -1.55 1.05 -17.51
N GLU A 38 -0.62 0.11 -17.67
CA GLU A 38 0.19 -0.41 -16.58
C GLU A 38 1.65 0.07 -16.70
N VAL A 39 2.31 0.30 -15.58
CA VAL A 39 3.77 0.44 -15.53
C VAL A 39 4.38 -0.94 -15.79
N ILE A 40 5.35 -1.02 -16.68
CA ILE A 40 6.07 -2.26 -16.99
C ILE A 40 7.57 -2.13 -16.70
N ALA A 41 8.25 -3.27 -16.67
CA ALA A 41 9.71 -3.29 -16.62
C ALA A 41 10.31 -2.62 -17.85
N LYS A 42 11.53 -2.11 -17.72
CA LYS A 42 12.30 -1.53 -18.82
C LYS A 42 13.63 -2.24 -19.01
N ALA A 43 14.29 -2.00 -20.14
CA ALA A 43 15.67 -2.44 -20.31
C ALA A 43 16.55 -1.76 -19.26
N GLY A 44 17.25 -2.56 -18.45
CA GLY A 44 17.92 -2.10 -17.23
C GLY A 44 17.01 -2.19 -16.00
N TYR A 45 17.27 -1.37 -14.98
CA TYR A 45 16.47 -1.31 -13.76
C TYR A 45 16.09 0.14 -13.44
N TYR A 46 14.92 0.35 -12.84
CA TYR A 46 14.59 1.64 -12.23
C TYR A 46 15.53 1.91 -11.05
N THR A 47 15.96 3.17 -10.88
CA THR A 47 16.90 3.59 -9.84
C THR A 47 16.52 4.96 -9.28
N GLY A 48 16.99 5.29 -8.08
CA GLY A 48 16.74 6.58 -7.45
C GLY A 48 15.28 6.74 -7.00
N ASN A 49 14.72 7.93 -7.20
CA ASN A 49 13.34 8.24 -6.82
C ASN A 49 12.46 8.26 -8.06
N ILE A 50 11.34 7.53 -8.02
CA ILE A 50 10.37 7.48 -9.11
C ILE A 50 9.04 8.03 -8.63
N THR A 51 8.45 8.94 -9.40
CA THR A 51 7.07 9.39 -9.23
C THR A 51 6.27 8.87 -10.40
N VAL A 52 5.39 7.91 -10.16
CA VAL A 52 4.47 7.40 -11.19
C VAL A 52 3.30 8.39 -11.31
N PRO A 53 3.11 9.05 -12.47
CA PRO A 53 2.02 10.00 -12.65
C PRO A 53 0.67 9.29 -12.66
N ALA A 54 -0.40 10.00 -12.29
CA ALA A 54 -1.75 9.45 -12.34
C ALA A 54 -2.26 9.25 -13.77
N THR A 55 -1.80 10.09 -14.69
CA THR A 55 -2.12 10.00 -16.12
C THR A 55 -0.88 10.17 -16.98
N VAL A 56 -0.91 9.58 -18.18
CA VAL A 56 0.13 9.76 -19.20
C VAL A 56 -0.50 10.04 -20.56
N ASN A 57 0.15 10.88 -21.36
CA ASN A 57 -0.30 11.19 -22.72
C ASN A 57 0.52 10.40 -23.73
N TYR A 58 -0.15 9.71 -24.64
CA TYR A 58 0.49 8.95 -25.72
C TYR A 58 -0.44 8.90 -26.95
N ASP A 59 0.12 9.19 -28.12
CA ASP A 59 -0.59 9.19 -29.41
C ASP A 59 -1.96 9.90 -29.39
N SER A 60 -1.97 11.15 -28.92
CA SER A 60 -3.17 12.01 -28.78
C SER A 60 -4.24 11.51 -27.79
N SER A 61 -3.99 10.42 -27.08
CA SER A 61 -4.83 9.90 -26.00
C SER A 61 -4.21 10.20 -24.63
N THR A 62 -5.06 10.30 -23.61
CA THR A 62 -4.67 10.36 -22.20
C THR A 62 -5.11 9.07 -21.54
N TYR A 63 -4.19 8.42 -20.84
CA TYR A 63 -4.44 7.16 -20.13
C TYR A 63 -4.28 7.35 -18.63
N ASP A 64 -5.15 6.71 -17.85
CA ASP A 64 -4.99 6.56 -16.41
C ASP A 64 -3.96 5.45 -16.12
N VAL A 65 -3.02 5.73 -15.21
CA VAL A 65 -2.08 4.72 -14.72
C VAL A 65 -2.75 3.95 -13.60
N THR A 66 -3.24 2.75 -13.90
CA THR A 66 -4.08 1.96 -12.97
C THR A 66 -3.36 0.74 -12.40
N THR A 67 -2.26 0.30 -13.00
CA THR A 67 -1.61 -0.96 -12.62
C THR A 67 -0.08 -0.84 -12.54
N VAL A 68 0.51 -1.44 -11.51
CA VAL A 68 1.93 -1.83 -11.52
C VAL A 68 1.96 -3.24 -12.08
N GLY A 69 2.55 -3.40 -13.26
CA GLY A 69 2.53 -4.62 -14.05
C GLY A 69 3.37 -5.75 -13.46
N TYR A 70 3.25 -6.93 -14.07
CA TYR A 70 4.02 -8.12 -13.68
C TYR A 70 5.51 -7.80 -13.71
N GLU A 71 6.21 -8.04 -12.59
CA GLU A 71 7.64 -7.75 -12.43
C GLU A 71 8.08 -6.31 -12.74
N ALA A 72 7.17 -5.32 -12.75
CA ALA A 72 7.48 -3.97 -13.26
C ALA A 72 8.69 -3.30 -12.60
N PHE A 73 8.85 -3.42 -11.28
CA PHE A 73 10.02 -2.97 -10.52
C PHE A 73 10.85 -4.12 -9.96
N ARG A 74 10.70 -5.33 -10.49
CA ARG A 74 11.46 -6.47 -9.99
C ARG A 74 12.97 -6.22 -10.09
N ASP A 75 13.69 -6.60 -9.04
CA ASP A 75 15.15 -6.51 -8.93
C ASP A 75 15.70 -5.07 -9.06
N CYS A 76 14.85 -4.04 -8.94
CA CYS A 76 15.23 -2.61 -8.91
C CYS A 76 15.91 -2.24 -7.58
N SER A 77 17.04 -2.89 -7.28
CA SER A 77 17.79 -2.80 -6.02
C SER A 77 18.40 -1.42 -5.73
N ASN A 78 18.42 -0.51 -6.71
CA ASN A 78 18.86 0.88 -6.56
C ASN A 78 17.71 1.89 -6.47
N LEU A 79 16.46 1.43 -6.47
CA LEU A 79 15.28 2.26 -6.26
C LEU A 79 15.16 2.61 -4.77
N THR A 80 15.17 3.90 -4.45
CA THR A 80 15.17 4.43 -3.07
C THR A 80 13.78 4.87 -2.63
N SER A 81 12.95 5.36 -3.55
CA SER A 81 11.54 5.67 -3.27
C SER A 81 10.67 5.55 -4.52
N VAL A 82 9.39 5.23 -4.30
CA VAL A 82 8.35 5.24 -5.34
C VAL A 82 7.12 5.94 -4.81
N VAL A 83 6.66 6.97 -5.51
CA VAL A 83 5.35 7.59 -5.27
C VAL A 83 4.36 7.00 -6.27
N LEU A 84 3.34 6.35 -5.76
CA LEU A 84 2.27 5.71 -6.55
C LEU A 84 1.04 6.62 -6.62
N PRO A 85 0.34 6.68 -7.78
CA PRO A 85 -0.80 7.57 -7.94
C PRO A 85 -2.07 6.97 -7.31
N ASN A 86 -2.99 7.82 -6.88
CA ASN A 86 -4.31 7.39 -6.37
C ASN A 86 -5.24 6.81 -7.45
N SER A 87 -4.85 6.81 -8.72
CA SER A 87 -5.52 6.07 -9.80
C SER A 87 -5.15 4.58 -9.79
N LEU A 88 -4.11 4.19 -9.05
CA LEU A 88 -3.62 2.83 -9.01
C LEU A 88 -4.61 1.90 -8.30
N THR A 89 -5.00 0.81 -8.95
CA THR A 89 -5.94 -0.19 -8.43
C THR A 89 -5.32 -1.57 -8.26
N ILE A 90 -4.23 -1.89 -8.97
CA ILE A 90 -3.61 -3.23 -8.98
C ILE A 90 -2.08 -3.14 -8.86
N ILE A 91 -1.51 -4.01 -8.02
CA ILE A 91 -0.08 -4.35 -8.01
C ILE A 91 0.06 -5.83 -8.34
N ARG A 92 0.61 -6.14 -9.53
CA ARG A 92 0.73 -7.52 -10.03
C ARG A 92 1.88 -8.30 -9.39
N GLU A 93 1.90 -9.60 -9.68
CA GLU A 93 2.87 -10.54 -9.13
C GLU A 93 4.31 -10.04 -9.31
N TYR A 94 5.07 -10.10 -8.21
CA TYR A 94 6.46 -9.62 -8.14
C TYR A 94 6.68 -8.13 -8.47
N GLY A 95 5.64 -7.29 -8.48
CA GLY A 95 5.72 -5.89 -8.90
C GLY A 95 6.87 -5.07 -8.30
N PHE A 96 7.23 -5.30 -7.03
CA PHE A 96 8.36 -4.68 -6.32
C PHE A 96 9.34 -5.71 -5.74
N ARG A 97 9.33 -6.96 -6.22
CA ARG A 97 10.19 -8.01 -5.66
C ARG A 97 11.65 -7.58 -5.70
N ASN A 98 12.35 -7.72 -4.59
CA ASN A 98 13.79 -7.48 -4.44
C ASN A 98 14.20 -5.99 -4.64
N CYS A 99 13.28 -5.04 -4.38
CA CYS A 99 13.58 -3.61 -4.26
C CYS A 99 14.29 -3.29 -2.93
N ARG A 100 15.56 -3.71 -2.81
CA ARG A 100 16.33 -3.74 -1.55
C ARG A 100 16.66 -2.39 -0.91
N LYS A 101 16.43 -1.25 -1.57
CA LYS A 101 16.73 0.08 -1.03
C LYS A 101 15.49 0.92 -0.70
N ILE A 102 14.30 0.43 -1.01
CA ILE A 102 13.06 1.09 -0.59
C ILE A 102 12.94 0.90 0.92
N THR A 103 13.03 2.02 1.65
CA THR A 103 12.84 2.04 3.11
C THR A 103 11.37 2.15 3.48
N SER A 104 10.57 2.71 2.59
CA SER A 104 9.15 2.91 2.80
C SER A 104 8.42 3.01 1.46
N LEU A 105 7.15 2.59 1.44
CA LEU A 105 6.28 2.70 0.28
C LEU A 105 4.83 2.84 0.73
N THR A 106 4.16 3.86 0.23
CA THR A 106 2.73 4.07 0.47
C THR A 106 1.96 3.40 -0.66
N ILE A 107 1.19 2.36 -0.33
CA ILE A 107 0.21 1.80 -1.26
C ILE A 107 -1.04 2.69 -1.20
N PRO A 108 -1.55 3.19 -2.33
CA PRO A 108 -2.78 3.98 -2.33
C PRO A 108 -4.00 3.16 -1.87
N ASP A 109 -4.94 3.78 -1.13
CA ASP A 109 -6.18 3.11 -0.68
C ASP A 109 -7.12 2.70 -1.83
N SER A 110 -6.86 3.21 -3.04
CA SER A 110 -7.51 2.79 -4.28
C SER A 110 -7.07 1.41 -4.76
N VAL A 111 -5.97 0.85 -4.23
CA VAL A 111 -5.48 -0.48 -4.59
C VAL A 111 -6.40 -1.55 -4.00
N LEU A 112 -6.99 -2.35 -4.88
CA LEU A 112 -7.94 -3.42 -4.56
C LEU A 112 -7.30 -4.81 -4.63
N LEU A 113 -6.18 -4.94 -5.34
CA LEU A 113 -5.49 -6.21 -5.54
C LEU A 113 -3.98 -6.03 -5.44
N ILE A 114 -3.36 -6.80 -4.53
CA ILE A 114 -1.91 -6.99 -4.46
C ILE A 114 -1.67 -8.49 -4.65
N GLU A 115 -1.04 -8.86 -5.76
CA GLU A 115 -0.82 -10.25 -6.10
C GLU A 115 0.37 -10.87 -5.33
N ARG A 116 0.61 -12.15 -5.62
CA ARG A 116 1.62 -12.99 -4.97
C ARG A 116 3.00 -12.31 -4.96
N SER A 117 3.67 -12.35 -3.81
CA SER A 117 5.07 -11.95 -3.66
C SER A 117 5.42 -10.54 -4.16
N ALA A 118 4.44 -9.63 -4.21
CA ALA A 118 4.63 -8.29 -4.77
C ALA A 118 5.78 -7.52 -4.12
N PHE A 119 6.03 -7.68 -2.82
CA PHE A 119 7.10 -7.02 -2.07
C PHE A 119 8.10 -8.01 -1.46
N LEU A 120 8.16 -9.23 -2.00
CA LEU A 120 9.11 -10.26 -1.55
C LEU A 120 10.56 -9.74 -1.64
N TYR A 121 11.37 -9.92 -0.58
CA TYR A 121 12.76 -9.44 -0.49
C TYR A 121 12.93 -7.90 -0.56
N CYS A 122 11.93 -7.10 -0.19
CA CYS A 122 12.13 -5.67 0.10
C CYS A 122 12.84 -5.49 1.45
N THR A 123 14.10 -5.89 1.52
CA THR A 123 14.84 -6.13 2.78
C THR A 123 15.01 -4.91 3.70
N LYS A 124 14.93 -3.69 3.14
CA LYS A 124 15.05 -2.42 3.87
C LYS A 124 13.72 -1.76 4.19
N LEU A 125 12.60 -2.38 3.79
CA LEU A 125 11.27 -1.81 4.01
C LEU A 125 10.94 -1.82 5.49
N VAL A 126 10.98 -0.65 6.13
CA VAL A 126 10.73 -0.44 7.56
C VAL A 126 9.23 -0.39 7.86
N SER A 127 8.48 0.22 6.95
CA SER A 127 7.05 0.42 7.08
C SER A 127 6.36 0.30 5.74
N ILE A 128 5.17 -0.30 5.76
CA ILE A 128 4.26 -0.30 4.62
C ILE A 128 2.83 -0.17 5.12
N ASN A 129 1.99 0.54 4.38
CA ASN A 129 0.55 0.50 4.62
C ASN A 129 -0.06 -0.68 3.85
N ILE A 130 -1.09 -1.29 4.44
CA ILE A 130 -2.02 -2.16 3.71
C ILE A 130 -3.27 -1.32 3.42
N PRO A 131 -3.73 -1.25 2.15
CA PRO A 131 -4.90 -0.44 1.77
C PRO A 131 -6.16 -0.82 2.53
N GLU A 132 -6.97 0.18 2.92
CA GLU A 132 -8.20 -0.05 3.69
C GLU A 132 -9.24 -0.93 2.99
N ASN A 133 -9.20 -1.03 1.65
CA ASN A 133 -10.15 -1.83 0.88
C ASN A 133 -9.58 -3.20 0.45
N LEU A 134 -8.36 -3.55 0.88
CA LEU A 134 -7.73 -4.81 0.48
C LEU A 134 -8.34 -5.99 1.25
N THR A 135 -8.93 -6.93 0.53
CA THR A 135 -9.61 -8.08 1.15
C THR A 135 -8.71 -9.30 1.38
N THR A 136 -7.60 -9.40 0.64
CA THR A 136 -6.70 -10.57 0.66
C THR A 136 -5.24 -10.14 0.68
N ILE A 137 -4.47 -10.71 1.60
CA ILE A 137 -3.00 -10.65 1.60
C ILE A 137 -2.48 -11.96 1.00
N ASN A 138 -1.90 -11.87 -0.20
CA ASN A 138 -1.52 -13.04 -0.99
C ASN A 138 -0.24 -13.73 -0.51
N TYR A 139 0.04 -14.89 -1.13
CA TYR A 139 1.19 -15.73 -0.77
C TYR A 139 2.48 -14.91 -0.84
N GLY A 140 3.24 -14.92 0.24
CA GLY A 140 4.56 -14.29 0.30
C GLY A 140 4.61 -12.78 0.04
N THR A 141 3.48 -12.05 0.07
CA THR A 141 3.41 -10.65 -0.36
C THR A 141 4.48 -9.76 0.29
N PHE A 142 4.75 -9.93 1.59
CA PHE A 142 5.77 -9.19 2.35
C PHE A 142 6.86 -10.10 2.92
N SER A 143 7.06 -11.28 2.32
CA SER A 143 8.06 -12.22 2.82
C SER A 143 9.47 -11.65 2.69
N GLN A 144 10.33 -11.93 3.68
CA GLN A 144 11.73 -11.52 3.74
C GLN A 144 11.95 -10.00 3.74
N CYS A 145 10.95 -9.22 4.19
CA CYS A 145 11.10 -7.81 4.51
C CYS A 145 11.77 -7.66 5.91
N TYR A 146 13.08 -7.92 5.98
CA TYR A 146 13.80 -8.08 7.25
C TYR A 146 13.69 -6.89 8.22
N GLU A 147 13.58 -5.67 7.70
CA GLU A 147 13.50 -4.44 8.51
C GLU A 147 12.06 -4.00 8.81
N LEU A 148 11.04 -4.75 8.36
CA LEU A 148 9.64 -4.38 8.60
C LEU A 148 9.31 -4.50 10.09
N MET A 149 9.14 -3.36 10.76
CA MET A 149 9.02 -3.29 12.23
C MET A 149 7.59 -3.50 12.72
N SER A 150 6.61 -3.07 11.92
CA SER A 150 5.20 -3.11 12.28
C SER A 150 4.33 -3.38 11.06
N ILE A 151 3.23 -4.10 11.26
CA ILE A 151 2.20 -4.33 10.24
C ILE A 151 0.86 -3.86 10.80
N THR A 152 0.06 -3.20 9.95
CA THR A 152 -1.32 -2.86 10.24
C THR A 152 -2.25 -3.54 9.24
N ILE A 153 -3.05 -4.50 9.71
CA ILE A 153 -4.02 -5.27 8.94
C ILE A 153 -5.40 -4.61 9.10
N PRO A 154 -5.99 -4.05 8.04
CA PRO A 154 -7.27 -3.35 8.12
C PRO A 154 -8.45 -4.32 8.31
N GLU A 155 -9.60 -3.78 8.73
CA GLU A 155 -10.82 -4.56 9.02
C GLU A 155 -11.37 -5.32 7.81
N SER A 156 -11.06 -4.85 6.60
CA SER A 156 -11.53 -5.42 5.33
C SER A 156 -10.84 -6.72 4.95
N VAL A 157 -9.69 -7.04 5.56
CA VAL A 157 -8.95 -8.27 5.25
C VAL A 157 -9.74 -9.48 5.77
N THR A 158 -10.02 -10.41 4.86
CA THR A 158 -10.75 -11.65 5.16
C THR A 158 -9.88 -12.90 4.99
N SER A 159 -8.73 -12.77 4.31
CA SER A 159 -7.82 -13.89 4.03
C SER A 159 -6.36 -13.45 4.02
N ILE A 160 -5.50 -14.25 4.66
CA ILE A 160 -4.05 -14.05 4.70
C ILE A 160 -3.39 -15.38 4.33
N ALA A 161 -2.65 -15.38 3.23
CA ALA A 161 -2.04 -16.58 2.69
C ALA A 161 -0.74 -16.97 3.40
N THR A 162 -0.29 -18.20 3.12
CA THR A 162 0.96 -18.75 3.65
C THR A 162 2.18 -17.88 3.28
N TYR A 163 3.12 -17.75 4.23
CA TYR A 163 4.34 -16.94 4.14
C TYR A 163 4.16 -15.44 3.95
N ALA A 164 2.95 -14.88 4.07
CA ALA A 164 2.69 -13.46 3.83
C ALA A 164 3.68 -12.52 4.54
N PHE A 165 4.09 -12.86 5.77
CA PHE A 165 5.05 -12.10 6.57
C PHE A 165 6.24 -12.96 7.05
N SER A 166 6.54 -14.05 6.34
CA SER A 166 7.64 -14.93 6.73
C SER A 166 8.98 -14.21 6.66
N GLY A 167 9.79 -14.33 7.71
CA GLY A 167 11.15 -13.80 7.76
C GLY A 167 11.22 -12.29 7.98
N CYS A 168 10.14 -11.62 8.38
CA CYS A 168 10.16 -10.20 8.76
C CYS A 168 10.85 -9.99 10.11
N SER A 169 12.13 -10.34 10.24
CA SER A 169 12.84 -10.53 11.52
C SER A 169 12.85 -9.35 12.50
N SER A 170 12.57 -8.12 12.05
CA SER A 170 12.47 -6.94 12.91
C SER A 170 11.03 -6.65 13.38
N LEU A 171 10.06 -7.47 12.98
CA LEU A 171 8.66 -7.30 13.33
C LEU A 171 8.49 -7.42 14.85
N SER A 172 8.03 -6.35 15.46
CA SER A 172 7.81 -6.26 16.92
C SER A 172 6.36 -5.95 17.27
N THR A 173 5.55 -5.53 16.29
CA THR A 173 4.14 -5.25 16.50
C THR A 173 3.27 -5.62 15.30
N VAL A 174 2.15 -6.26 15.57
CA VAL A 174 1.07 -6.50 14.60
C VAL A 174 -0.19 -5.84 15.13
N ASN A 175 -0.70 -4.85 14.40
CA ASN A 175 -2.00 -4.25 14.63
C ASN A 175 -3.01 -4.92 13.69
N ILE A 176 -4.08 -5.49 14.23
CA ILE A 176 -5.15 -6.07 13.42
C ILE A 176 -6.49 -5.46 13.79
N PHE A 177 -7.21 -4.93 12.81
CA PHE A 177 -8.53 -4.31 13.00
C PHE A 177 -9.69 -5.30 12.75
N VAL A 178 -9.37 -6.56 12.44
CA VAL A 178 -10.35 -7.61 12.21
C VAL A 178 -10.86 -8.11 13.57
N VAL A 179 -12.17 -8.02 13.80
CA VAL A 179 -12.80 -8.35 15.11
C VAL A 179 -12.69 -9.85 15.44
N SER A 180 -12.80 -10.72 14.44
CA SER A 180 -12.71 -12.17 14.62
C SER A 180 -11.40 -12.70 14.03
N PRO A 181 -10.63 -13.55 14.75
CA PRO A 181 -9.37 -14.07 14.25
C PRO A 181 -9.54 -14.83 12.92
N ILE A 182 -8.74 -14.44 11.92
CA ILE A 182 -8.70 -15.12 10.62
C ILE A 182 -7.95 -16.46 10.80
N ALA A 183 -8.48 -17.55 10.24
CA ALA A 183 -7.74 -18.80 10.19
C ALA A 183 -6.51 -18.65 9.27
N ILE A 184 -5.32 -18.83 9.84
CA ILE A 184 -4.05 -18.65 9.13
C ILE A 184 -3.18 -19.90 9.22
N SER A 185 -2.31 -20.06 8.23
CA SER A 185 -1.28 -21.11 8.23
C SER A 185 -0.22 -20.82 9.31
N ILE A 186 0.30 -21.87 9.96
CA ILE A 186 1.45 -21.78 10.89
C ILE A 186 2.69 -21.14 10.26
N HIS A 187 2.75 -21.16 8.94
CA HIS A 187 3.83 -20.63 8.14
C HIS A 187 3.64 -19.15 7.78
N MET A 188 2.51 -18.52 8.14
CA MET A 188 2.24 -17.12 7.85
C MET A 188 3.34 -16.20 8.39
N PHE A 189 3.81 -16.51 9.60
CA PHE A 189 4.95 -15.88 10.28
C PHE A 189 6.18 -16.81 10.37
N TRP A 190 6.45 -17.65 9.36
CA TRP A 190 7.61 -18.55 9.45
C TRP A 190 8.92 -17.79 9.62
N ASN A 191 9.82 -18.31 10.47
CA ASN A 191 11.10 -17.69 10.88
C ASN A 191 10.93 -16.42 11.71
N LEU A 192 9.89 -16.37 12.55
CA LEU A 192 9.67 -15.36 13.57
C LEU A 192 9.50 -16.03 14.93
N ASP A 193 10.00 -15.38 15.98
CA ASP A 193 9.67 -15.72 17.36
C ASP A 193 8.47 -14.86 17.79
N LEU A 194 7.26 -15.40 17.67
CA LEU A 194 6.03 -14.68 17.98
C LEU A 194 5.96 -14.26 19.47
N SER A 195 6.69 -14.93 20.36
CA SER A 195 6.74 -14.59 21.79
C SER A 195 7.39 -13.22 22.08
N LEU A 196 8.09 -12.64 21.09
CA LEU A 196 8.71 -11.32 21.18
C LEU A 196 7.86 -10.22 20.52
N ILE A 197 6.69 -10.57 19.98
CA ILE A 197 5.86 -9.66 19.18
C ILE A 197 4.58 -9.32 19.94
N THR A 198 4.22 -8.04 19.96
CA THR A 198 2.94 -7.57 20.49
C THR A 198 1.87 -7.64 19.41
N LEU A 199 0.74 -8.30 19.73
CA LEU A 199 -0.47 -8.30 18.92
C LEU A 199 -1.47 -7.30 19.51
N ASN A 200 -1.83 -6.26 18.76
CA ASN A 200 -2.87 -5.32 19.14
C ASN A 200 -4.16 -5.65 18.39
N VAL A 201 -5.25 -5.88 19.13
CA VAL A 201 -6.54 -6.35 18.60
C VAL A 201 -7.68 -5.40 19.00
N PRO A 202 -8.86 -5.45 18.33
CA PRO A 202 -10.00 -4.63 18.71
C PRO A 202 -10.48 -4.95 20.13
N SER A 203 -10.98 -3.95 20.84
CA SER A 203 -11.57 -4.14 22.18
C SER A 203 -12.66 -5.21 22.18
N GLY A 204 -12.62 -6.12 23.14
CA GLY A 204 -13.55 -7.24 23.25
C GLY A 204 -13.23 -8.46 22.38
N SER A 205 -12.18 -8.41 21.53
CA SER A 205 -11.73 -9.56 20.73
C SER A 205 -10.56 -10.35 21.34
N GLU A 206 -10.02 -9.89 22.48
CA GLU A 206 -8.79 -10.38 23.10
C GLU A 206 -8.88 -11.87 23.41
N SER A 207 -10.00 -12.31 23.98
CA SER A 207 -10.22 -13.73 24.31
C SER A 207 -10.32 -14.62 23.07
N ALA A 208 -10.85 -14.08 21.96
CA ALA A 208 -10.93 -14.81 20.70
C ALA A 208 -9.53 -14.99 20.10
N TYR A 209 -8.71 -13.92 20.07
CA TYR A 209 -7.32 -14.00 19.59
C TYR A 209 -6.44 -14.87 20.49
N ALA A 210 -6.62 -14.79 21.81
CA ALA A 210 -5.87 -15.60 22.78
C ALA A 210 -6.16 -17.11 22.72
N SER A 211 -7.20 -17.52 21.99
CA SER A 211 -7.57 -18.93 21.81
C SER A 211 -7.46 -19.43 20.36
N ALA A 212 -7.14 -18.54 19.42
CA ALA A 212 -7.03 -18.88 18.01
C ALA A 212 -5.61 -19.35 17.67
N SER A 213 -5.51 -20.45 16.92
CA SER A 213 -4.22 -21.00 16.46
C SER A 213 -3.35 -19.93 15.80
N VAL A 214 -2.04 -20.00 16.06
CA VAL A 214 -1.01 -19.02 15.65
C VAL A 214 -1.14 -17.67 16.36
N TRP A 215 -2.34 -17.10 16.46
CA TRP A 215 -2.57 -15.82 17.15
C TRP A 215 -2.30 -15.89 18.65
N GLN A 216 -2.63 -17.01 19.28
CA GLN A 216 -2.34 -17.29 20.69
C GLN A 216 -0.82 -17.37 21.00
N ASP A 217 0.03 -17.54 19.97
CA ASP A 217 1.47 -17.73 20.15
C ASP A 217 2.23 -16.38 20.26
N PHE A 218 1.53 -15.25 20.13
CA PHE A 218 2.09 -13.92 20.32
C PHE A 218 2.43 -13.66 21.80
N GLY A 219 3.54 -12.95 22.03
CA GLY A 219 4.06 -12.69 23.38
C GLY A 219 3.14 -11.87 24.27
N SER A 220 2.41 -10.93 23.67
CA SER A 220 1.37 -10.19 24.36
C SER A 220 0.22 -9.84 23.42
N ILE A 221 -0.99 -9.82 23.97
CA ILE A 221 -2.20 -9.35 23.30
C ILE A 221 -2.67 -8.09 24.04
N SER A 222 -2.70 -6.97 23.35
CA SER A 222 -3.13 -5.68 23.88
C SER A 222 -4.30 -5.12 23.07
N ILE A 223 -5.02 -4.16 23.66
CA ILE A 223 -6.17 -3.53 23.03
C ILE A 223 -5.71 -2.39 22.14
N LEU A 224 -6.24 -2.29 20.92
CA LEU A 224 -6.11 -1.10 20.08
C LEU A 224 -6.80 0.08 20.77
N SER A 225 -6.05 1.15 21.07
CA SER A 225 -6.56 2.35 21.76
C SER A 225 -7.58 3.19 20.94
N THR A 226 -8.09 2.69 19.81
CA THR A 226 -8.78 3.48 18.80
C THR A 226 -10.17 2.92 18.45
N ASP A 227 -10.97 2.56 19.45
CA ASP A 227 -12.32 1.97 19.30
C ASP A 227 -13.34 2.80 18.48
N THR A 228 -12.98 3.89 17.80
CA THR A 228 -13.92 4.61 16.94
C THR A 228 -13.29 5.48 15.86
N VAL A 229 -12.19 5.04 15.27
CA VAL A 229 -11.59 5.77 14.13
C VAL A 229 -12.36 5.44 12.85
N LYS A 230 -13.11 6.41 12.34
CA LYS A 230 -13.66 6.36 10.98
C LYS A 230 -12.75 7.20 10.09
N PHE A 231 -12.12 6.56 9.11
CA PHE A 231 -11.43 7.27 8.04
C PHE A 231 -12.47 8.07 7.24
N THR A 232 -12.62 9.37 7.49
CA THR A 232 -13.45 10.21 6.61
C THR A 232 -12.62 10.63 5.41
N LYS A 233 -13.20 10.36 4.23
CA LYS A 233 -12.51 10.35 2.93
C LYS A 233 -12.21 11.75 2.37
N THR A 234 -12.48 12.82 3.12
CA THR A 234 -12.43 14.21 2.64
C THR A 234 -11.03 14.82 2.74
N LEU A 235 -10.25 14.43 3.73
CA LEU A 235 -8.91 14.96 3.94
C LEU A 235 -7.85 14.17 3.15
N LYS A 236 -6.90 14.89 2.54
CA LYS A 236 -5.76 14.29 1.82
C LYS A 236 -4.45 14.83 2.35
N VAL A 237 -3.45 13.97 2.46
CA VAL A 237 -2.09 14.33 2.85
C VAL A 237 -1.09 14.10 1.72
N TYR A 238 -0.13 15.00 1.56
CA TYR A 238 0.91 14.89 0.53
C TYR A 238 2.17 15.71 0.86
N PRO A 239 3.36 15.31 0.36
CA PRO A 239 3.62 14.01 -0.27
C PRO A 239 3.47 12.87 0.75
N ASN A 240 3.14 11.68 0.27
CA ASN A 240 3.07 10.47 1.09
C ASN A 240 3.66 9.31 0.27
N PRO A 241 4.90 8.85 0.57
CA PRO A 241 5.69 9.16 1.76
C PRO A 241 6.17 10.62 1.89
N VAL A 242 6.33 11.09 3.12
CA VAL A 242 6.77 12.45 3.49
C VAL A 242 8.19 12.44 4.05
N ILE A 243 8.96 13.51 3.78
CA ILE A 243 10.29 13.69 4.38
C ILE A 243 10.20 14.62 5.59
N ASN A 244 9.91 15.91 5.43
CA ASN A 244 9.91 16.84 6.57
C ASN A 244 8.59 17.61 6.71
N GLU A 245 7.83 17.74 5.63
CA GLU A 245 6.66 18.62 5.60
C GLU A 245 5.46 17.87 5.01
N LEU A 246 4.44 17.61 5.83
CA LEU A 246 3.20 16.95 5.41
C LEU A 246 2.12 18.01 5.17
N LYS A 247 1.69 18.17 3.93
CA LYS A 247 0.60 19.09 3.59
C LYS A 247 -0.73 18.38 3.76
N VAL A 248 -1.70 19.08 4.33
CA VAL A 248 -3.09 18.60 4.47
C VAL A 248 -3.98 19.46 3.59
N SER A 249 -4.86 18.83 2.82
CA SER A 249 -5.88 19.51 2.02
C SER A 249 -7.28 18.97 2.35
N GLY A 250 -8.29 19.81 2.12
CA GLY A 250 -9.69 19.49 2.45
C GLY A 250 -10.15 19.98 3.83
N LEU A 251 -9.33 20.77 4.54
CA LEU A 251 -9.73 21.41 5.80
C LEU A 251 -10.59 22.66 5.52
N ASP A 252 -11.85 22.61 5.95
CA ASP A 252 -12.79 23.73 5.82
C ASP A 252 -12.52 24.82 6.86
N GLN A 253 -12.03 24.44 8.04
CA GLN A 253 -11.71 25.30 9.17
C GLN A 253 -10.46 24.79 9.91
N PRO A 254 -9.84 25.59 10.79
CA PRO A 254 -8.78 25.09 11.65
C PRO A 254 -9.26 23.95 12.56
N GLU A 255 -8.52 22.85 12.58
CA GLU A 255 -8.87 21.67 13.38
C GLU A 255 -7.71 21.25 14.27
N SER A 256 -8.05 20.71 15.45
CA SER A 256 -7.05 20.12 16.33
C SER A 256 -6.58 18.79 15.76
N PHE A 257 -5.28 18.54 15.76
CA PHE A 257 -4.71 17.28 15.31
C PHE A 257 -3.71 16.71 16.31
N LYS A 258 -3.52 15.39 16.28
CA LYS A 258 -2.43 14.66 16.94
C LYS A 258 -1.80 13.72 15.93
N ILE A 259 -0.52 13.42 16.10
CA ILE A 259 0.11 12.33 15.34
C ILE A 259 0.48 11.23 16.32
N HIS A 260 0.02 10.02 16.00
CA HIS A 260 0.32 8.81 16.75
C HIS A 260 1.24 7.91 15.93
N ASP A 261 2.15 7.21 16.60
CA ASP A 261 2.87 6.08 16.01
C ASP A 261 1.95 4.84 15.89
N VAL A 262 2.49 3.76 15.34
CA VAL A 262 1.79 2.47 15.22
C VAL A 262 1.46 1.79 16.55
N LEU A 263 2.04 2.26 17.66
CA LEU A 263 1.76 1.75 19.01
C LEU A 263 0.68 2.60 19.70
N GLY A 264 0.20 3.66 19.05
CA GLY A 264 -0.75 4.60 19.61
C GLY A 264 -0.12 5.67 20.49
N ASN A 265 1.22 5.74 20.59
CA ASN A 265 1.88 6.80 21.34
C ASN A 265 1.77 8.13 20.59
N VAL A 266 1.53 9.22 21.31
CA VAL A 266 1.50 10.57 20.75
C VAL A 266 2.93 11.02 20.43
N VAL A 267 3.22 11.23 19.15
CA VAL A 267 4.50 11.69 18.60
C VAL A 267 4.50 13.21 18.46
N ILE A 268 3.40 13.77 17.94
CA ILE A 268 3.13 15.22 17.94
C ILE A 268 1.86 15.46 18.74
N LYS A 269 1.99 16.31 19.77
CA LYS A 269 0.90 16.67 20.68
C LYS A 269 -0.16 17.50 19.98
N SER A 270 -1.31 17.66 20.65
CA SER A 270 -2.44 18.38 20.08
C SER A 270 -2.07 19.81 19.66
N GLU A 271 -2.16 20.08 18.37
CA GLU A 271 -1.89 21.38 17.74
C GLU A 271 -3.08 21.78 16.85
N ILE A 272 -3.25 23.07 16.60
CA ILE A 272 -4.29 23.58 15.69
C ILE A 272 -3.69 23.77 14.30
N LEU A 273 -4.25 23.09 13.29
CA LEU A 273 -3.79 23.22 11.91
C LEU A 273 -4.60 24.28 11.16
N ASN A 274 -4.01 25.43 10.90
CA ASN A 274 -4.68 26.60 10.31
C ASN A 274 -4.71 26.60 8.75
N LYS A 275 -4.58 25.44 8.10
CA LYS A 275 -4.31 25.19 6.65
C LYS A 275 -2.83 25.14 6.24
N GLU A 276 -1.94 25.14 7.21
CA GLU A 276 -0.50 24.99 6.99
C GLU A 276 -0.09 23.52 6.98
N SER A 277 1.12 23.26 6.52
CA SER A 277 1.76 21.97 6.60
C SER A 277 2.09 21.59 8.04
N ILE A 278 2.27 20.29 8.29
CA ILE A 278 2.77 19.76 9.55
C ILE A 278 4.28 19.54 9.41
N ASN A 279 5.06 20.13 10.31
CA ASN A 279 6.50 19.89 10.38
C ASN A 279 6.77 18.54 11.09
N LEU A 280 7.52 17.68 10.42
CA LEU A 280 7.91 16.35 10.87
C LEU A 280 9.44 16.22 11.04
N GLU A 281 10.16 17.34 11.09
CA GLU A 281 11.57 17.36 11.42
C GLU A 281 11.80 16.74 12.81
N GLY A 282 12.75 15.80 12.90
CA GLY A 282 13.01 15.04 14.12
C GLY A 282 12.08 13.85 14.37
N VAL A 283 11.00 13.69 13.61
CA VAL A 283 10.18 12.47 13.63
C VAL A 283 10.94 11.34 12.93
N VAL A 284 11.07 10.19 13.59
CA VAL A 284 11.80 9.03 13.03
C VAL A 284 11.05 8.42 11.84
N PRO A 285 11.73 7.76 10.88
CA PRO A 285 11.05 7.09 9.78
C PRO A 285 10.07 6.01 10.27
N GLY A 286 8.91 5.90 9.63
CA GLY A 286 7.88 4.94 10.04
C GLY A 286 6.48 5.26 9.50
N LEU A 287 5.52 4.40 9.85
CA LEU A 287 4.09 4.61 9.61
C LEU A 287 3.47 5.39 10.77
N TYR A 288 2.65 6.40 10.45
CA TYR A 288 2.01 7.27 11.43
C TYR A 288 0.53 7.48 11.10
N PHE A 289 -0.21 7.84 12.14
CA PHE A 289 -1.64 8.15 12.08
C PHE A 289 -1.85 9.61 12.48
N LEU A 290 -2.23 10.43 11.51
CA LEU A 290 -2.68 11.80 11.74
C LEU A 290 -4.16 11.77 12.13
N ILE A 291 -4.49 12.20 13.34
CA ILE A 291 -5.83 12.16 13.91
C ILE A 291 -6.36 13.59 14.04
N PHE A 292 -7.50 13.91 13.41
CA PHE A 292 -8.21 15.18 13.61
C PHE A 292 -9.41 15.01 14.53
N ASN A 293 -9.53 15.91 15.52
CA ASN A 293 -10.66 15.98 16.47
C ASN A 293 -11.05 14.63 17.09
N ASP A 294 -10.08 13.74 17.29
CA ASP A 294 -10.23 12.37 17.79
C ASP A 294 -11.21 11.49 16.98
N LYS A 295 -11.42 11.79 15.68
CA LYS A 295 -12.39 11.09 14.81
C LYS A 295 -11.81 10.66 13.48
N ASP A 296 -11.23 11.60 12.75
CA ASP A 296 -10.73 11.37 11.40
C ASP A 296 -9.28 10.96 11.47
N VAL A 297 -8.92 9.86 10.81
CA VAL A 297 -7.55 9.39 10.79
C VAL A 297 -7.05 9.29 9.37
N ILE A 298 -5.81 9.72 9.16
CA ILE A 298 -5.12 9.62 7.89
C ILE A 298 -3.79 8.91 8.15
N LYS A 299 -3.54 7.84 7.40
CA LYS A 299 -2.26 7.15 7.42
C LYS A 299 -1.25 7.89 6.55
N PHE A 300 -0.04 8.08 7.06
CA PHE A 300 1.08 8.55 6.25
C PHE A 300 2.38 7.89 6.66
N ILE A 301 3.34 7.86 5.74
CA ILE A 301 4.65 7.27 5.95
C ILE A 301 5.70 8.38 5.96
N LYS A 302 6.53 8.42 7.00
CA LYS A 302 7.70 9.31 7.14
C LYS A 302 8.96 8.56 6.70
N ASN A 303 9.78 9.19 5.85
CA ASN A 303 11.08 8.69 5.39
C ASN A 303 12.25 9.23 6.19
#